data_AF-A0A925C698-F1
#
_entry.id   AF-A0A925C698-F1
#
_cell.length_a   1.000
_cell.length_b   1.000
_cell.length_c   1.000
_cell.angle_alpha   90.00
_cell.angle_beta   90.00
_cell.angle_gamma   90.00
#
_symmetry.space_group_name_H-M   'P 1'
#
loop_
_entity.id
_entity.type
_entity.pdbx_description
1 polymer ?
#
loop_
_entity_poly.entity_id
_entity_poly.type
_entity_poly.pdbx_seq_one_letter_code
_entity_poly.pdbx_strand_id
1 'polypeptide(L)'
;MRSELHAVVEDAYEVFGEYRVRHSLSVCHCNSCMSVEHERELLKTPLREVPAGLLAEYTGSAHSWDDGPVAREMRYFLPRYFDLIAQNDPPDNCGLDICLRRLAQADWRAKWPDRECAIIDRFFAELMRDCLERTDLVRWPVGWRLAFDVADVLTLVVTAHGDIDNVLAVWDAAPDPGAAIHMAALRDDVLHHTARIHFHSPYLEEFPEAADKIGAFLMRPQTMPRIEAAFFMVTDPRLQQLLSDAI
;
A
#
# COMPACT_ATOMS: atom_id res chain seq x y z
N MET A 1 -10.00 -4.05 10.53
CA MET A 1 -9.40 -2.71 10.65
C MET A 1 -9.17 -2.39 12.12
N ARG A 2 -7.91 -2.23 12.50
CA ARG A 2 -7.48 -1.74 13.83
C ARG A 2 -8.03 -0.33 14.09
N SER A 3 -8.24 0.00 15.37
CA SER A 3 -8.73 1.33 15.79
C SER A 3 -7.84 2.46 15.29
N GLU A 4 -6.53 2.26 15.28
CA GLU A 4 -5.56 3.29 14.85
C GLU A 4 -5.59 3.55 13.35
N LEU A 5 -5.74 2.49 12.53
CA LEU A 5 -5.91 2.63 11.08
C LEU A 5 -7.24 3.34 10.75
N HIS A 6 -8.31 3.03 11.48
CA HIS A 6 -9.56 3.78 11.34
C HIS A 6 -9.40 5.24 11.74
N ALA A 7 -8.73 5.51 12.86
CA ALA A 7 -8.51 6.87 13.35
C ALA A 7 -7.72 7.72 12.36
N VAL A 8 -6.66 7.19 11.74
CA VAL A 8 -5.91 7.95 10.73
C VAL A 8 -6.71 8.19 9.45
N VAL A 9 -7.63 7.29 9.07
CA VAL A 9 -8.57 7.52 7.97
C VAL A 9 -9.52 8.68 8.32
N GLU A 10 -10.08 8.71 9.53
CA GLU A 10 -10.92 9.81 9.98
C GLU A 10 -10.16 11.14 10.03
N ASP A 11 -8.94 11.15 10.55
CA ASP A 11 -8.07 12.33 10.56
C ASP A 11 -7.75 12.81 9.14
N ALA A 12 -7.62 11.90 8.17
CA ALA A 12 -7.45 12.26 6.77
C ALA A 12 -8.69 12.98 6.21
N TYR A 13 -9.90 12.54 6.55
CA TYR A 13 -11.13 13.25 6.16
C TYR A 13 -11.20 14.67 6.73
N GLU A 14 -10.67 14.89 7.93
CA GLU A 14 -10.56 16.24 8.50
C GLU A 14 -9.49 17.07 7.78
N VAL A 15 -8.28 16.52 7.64
CA VAL A 15 -7.12 17.23 7.08
C VAL A 15 -7.31 17.60 5.61
N PHE A 16 -7.90 16.73 4.80
CA PHE A 16 -8.19 17.00 3.39
C PHE A 16 -9.61 17.54 3.16
N GLY A 17 -10.40 17.71 4.23
CA GLY A 17 -11.80 18.14 4.18
C GLY A 17 -12.03 19.56 3.67
N GLU A 18 -10.98 20.36 3.45
CA GLU A 18 -11.05 21.69 2.84
C GLU A 18 -11.03 21.65 1.31
N TYR A 19 -10.50 20.58 0.70
CA TYR A 19 -10.42 20.46 -0.75
C TYR A 19 -11.80 20.25 -1.38
N ARG A 20 -11.99 20.78 -2.59
CA ARG A 20 -13.23 20.63 -3.35
C ARG A 20 -12.89 20.30 -4.79
N VAL A 21 -13.65 19.37 -5.36
CA VAL A 21 -13.67 19.16 -6.81
C VAL A 21 -14.52 20.25 -7.48
N ARG A 22 -14.18 20.58 -8.73
CA ARG A 22 -14.93 21.54 -9.54
C ARG A 22 -16.19 20.87 -10.12
N HIS A 23 -16.92 21.60 -10.96
CA HIS A 23 -18.06 21.06 -11.71
C HIS A 23 -17.71 19.96 -12.73
N SER A 24 -16.42 19.72 -12.94
CA SER A 24 -15.85 18.66 -13.78
C SER A 24 -14.54 18.17 -13.17
N LEU A 25 -14.13 16.96 -13.54
CA LEU A 25 -12.87 16.32 -13.21
C LEU A 25 -11.89 16.42 -14.38
N SER A 26 -10.60 16.33 -14.07
CA SER A 26 -9.53 16.41 -15.06
C SER A 26 -9.20 15.01 -15.60
N VAL A 27 -10.16 14.42 -16.31
CA VAL A 27 -10.12 13.04 -16.79
C VAL A 27 -10.25 12.93 -18.31
N CYS A 28 -9.76 11.82 -18.87
CA CYS A 28 -10.00 11.44 -20.26
C CYS A 28 -11.36 10.75 -20.41
N HIS A 29 -12.06 11.04 -21.51
CA HIS A 29 -13.34 10.42 -21.87
C HIS A 29 -13.25 9.60 -23.18
N CYS A 30 -12.07 9.08 -23.52
CA CYS A 30 -11.96 8.13 -24.64
C CYS A 30 -12.65 6.79 -24.28
N ASN A 31 -12.86 5.92 -25.26
CA ASN A 31 -13.63 4.69 -25.11
C ASN A 31 -13.11 3.70 -24.05
N SER A 32 -11.88 3.87 -23.55
CA SER A 32 -11.26 3.03 -22.53
C SER A 32 -11.01 3.75 -21.20
N CYS A 33 -11.52 4.96 -21.04
CA CYS A 33 -11.41 5.79 -19.83
C CYS A 33 -12.81 6.04 -19.24
N MET A 34 -12.91 7.00 -18.34
CA MET A 34 -14.13 7.33 -17.60
C MET A 34 -15.21 7.89 -18.54
N SER A 35 -16.42 7.33 -18.45
CA SER A 35 -17.57 7.88 -19.15
C SER A 35 -18.01 9.22 -18.55
N VAL A 36 -18.70 10.06 -19.35
CA VAL A 36 -19.28 11.31 -18.85
C VAL A 36 -20.37 11.03 -17.80
N GLU A 37 -21.07 9.90 -17.93
CA GLU A 37 -22.06 9.41 -16.99
C GLU A 37 -21.43 9.09 -15.63
N HIS A 38 -20.32 8.35 -15.63
CA HIS A 38 -19.60 8.00 -14.40
C HIS A 38 -18.93 9.22 -13.76
N GLU A 39 -18.40 10.17 -14.54
CA GLU A 39 -17.88 11.43 -13.98
C GLU A 39 -18.99 12.18 -13.21
N ARG A 40 -20.18 12.28 -13.82
CA ARG A 40 -21.34 12.92 -13.17
C ARG A 40 -21.81 12.16 -11.94
N GLU A 41 -21.74 10.84 -11.95
CA GLU A 41 -22.04 10.02 -10.79
C GLU A 41 -21.03 10.29 -9.68
N LEU A 42 -19.73 10.24 -9.98
CA LEU A 42 -18.66 10.48 -9.01
C LEU A 42 -18.76 11.87 -8.36
N LEU A 43 -19.10 12.90 -9.15
CA LEU A 43 -19.30 14.26 -8.65
C LEU A 43 -20.55 14.46 -7.79
N LYS A 44 -21.55 13.57 -7.89
CA LYS A 44 -22.79 13.63 -7.10
C LYS A 44 -22.75 12.75 -5.85
N THR A 45 -21.92 11.72 -5.87
CA THR A 45 -21.79 10.79 -4.74
C THR A 45 -21.03 11.47 -3.60
N PRO A 46 -21.55 11.46 -2.36
CA PRO A 46 -20.81 11.93 -1.19
C PRO A 46 -19.46 11.21 -1.09
N LEU A 47 -18.38 11.94 -0.76
CA LEU A 47 -17.02 11.40 -0.80
C LEU A 47 -16.86 10.07 -0.03
N ARG A 48 -17.52 9.94 1.13
CA ARG A 48 -17.51 8.71 1.96
C ARG A 48 -18.27 7.53 1.37
N GLU A 49 -19.13 7.78 0.40
CA GLU A 49 -19.99 6.78 -0.24
C GLU A 49 -19.49 6.37 -1.62
N VAL A 50 -18.43 7.01 -2.13
CA VAL A 50 -17.86 6.70 -3.44
C VAL A 50 -17.36 5.24 -3.47
N PRO A 51 -17.88 4.37 -4.34
CA PRO A 51 -17.43 2.98 -4.41
C PRO A 51 -16.05 2.86 -5.08
N ALA A 52 -15.29 1.82 -4.72
CA ALA A 52 -13.93 1.63 -5.24
C ALA A 52 -13.86 1.58 -6.77
N GLY A 53 -14.79 0.87 -7.42
CA GLY A 53 -14.83 0.78 -8.89
C GLY A 53 -14.99 2.15 -9.58
N LEU A 54 -15.84 3.03 -9.04
CA LEU A 54 -16.05 4.37 -9.62
C LEU A 54 -14.82 5.26 -9.42
N LEU A 55 -14.16 5.14 -8.27
CA LEU A 55 -12.90 5.85 -8.01
C LEU A 55 -11.73 5.27 -8.81
N ALA A 56 -11.71 3.96 -9.07
CA ALA A 56 -10.73 3.29 -9.93
C ALA A 56 -10.81 3.77 -11.38
N GLU A 57 -12.01 4.02 -11.91
CA GLU A 57 -12.16 4.65 -13.21
C GLU A 57 -11.55 6.04 -13.28
N TYR A 58 -11.75 6.86 -12.23
CA TYR A 58 -11.06 8.14 -12.09
C TYR A 58 -9.54 7.93 -12.05
N THR A 59 -9.04 7.02 -11.21
CA THR A 59 -7.62 6.68 -11.09
C THR A 59 -7.01 6.33 -12.44
N GLY A 60 -7.71 5.54 -13.26
CA GLY A 60 -7.27 5.14 -14.59
C GLY A 60 -7.35 6.24 -15.65
N SER A 61 -8.18 7.26 -15.45
CA SER A 61 -8.51 8.26 -16.49
C SER A 61 -7.89 9.63 -16.28
N ALA A 62 -7.44 9.96 -15.06
CA ALA A 62 -6.78 11.23 -14.77
C ALA A 62 -5.33 11.23 -15.32
N HIS A 63 -5.07 11.60 -16.57
CA HIS A 63 -3.73 11.44 -17.16
C HIS A 63 -2.72 12.57 -16.85
N SER A 64 -3.12 13.63 -16.13
CA SER A 64 -2.14 14.64 -15.69
C SER A 64 -1.34 14.12 -14.50
N TRP A 65 -0.06 14.50 -14.47
CA TRP A 65 0.91 14.09 -13.45
C TRP A 65 1.59 15.28 -12.76
N ASP A 66 1.21 16.51 -13.11
CA ASP A 66 1.72 17.73 -12.49
C ASP A 66 0.97 18.09 -11.19
N ASP A 67 1.54 19.01 -10.41
CA ASP A 67 0.87 19.62 -9.24
C ASP A 67 -0.19 20.65 -9.69
N GLY A 68 -1.15 20.15 -10.47
CA GLY A 68 -2.18 20.91 -11.17
C GLY A 68 -3.60 20.55 -10.71
N PRO A 69 -4.59 20.61 -11.62
CA PRO A 69 -5.97 20.20 -11.33
C PRO A 69 -6.09 18.77 -10.77
N VAL A 70 -5.38 17.81 -11.36
CA VAL A 70 -5.39 16.40 -10.91
C VAL A 70 -4.83 16.26 -9.50
N ALA A 71 -3.73 16.96 -9.15
CA ALA A 71 -3.19 16.91 -7.78
C ALA A 71 -4.19 17.45 -6.74
N ARG A 72 -4.96 18.51 -7.06
CA ARG A 72 -6.02 19.01 -6.16
C ARG A 72 -7.19 18.03 -6.03
N GLU A 73 -7.60 17.41 -7.13
CA GLU A 73 -8.63 16.37 -7.11
C GLU A 73 -8.15 15.14 -6.32
N MET A 74 -6.87 14.77 -6.47
CA MET A 74 -6.25 13.72 -5.67
C MET A 74 -6.31 14.05 -4.18
N ARG A 75 -5.94 15.26 -3.76
CA ARG A 75 -6.09 15.69 -2.35
C ARG A 75 -7.54 15.58 -1.86
N TYR A 76 -8.52 15.94 -2.68
CA TYR A 76 -9.93 15.77 -2.34
C TYR A 76 -10.31 14.29 -2.14
N PHE A 77 -9.88 13.41 -3.04
CA PHE A 77 -10.25 11.99 -2.98
C PHE A 77 -9.41 11.18 -1.99
N LEU A 78 -8.23 11.67 -1.58
CA LEU A 78 -7.25 10.91 -0.80
C LEU A 78 -7.79 10.25 0.48
N PRO A 79 -8.64 10.89 1.29
CA PRO A 79 -9.25 10.22 2.45
C PRO A 79 -10.06 8.99 2.06
N ARG A 80 -10.74 9.03 0.91
CA ARG A 80 -11.50 7.90 0.40
C ARG A 80 -10.61 6.80 -0.16
N TYR A 81 -9.48 7.13 -0.78
CA TYR A 81 -8.46 6.12 -1.12
C TYR A 81 -8.01 5.38 0.15
N PHE A 82 -7.68 6.11 1.22
CA PHE A 82 -7.23 5.52 2.48
C PHE A 82 -8.28 4.63 3.12
N ASP A 83 -9.53 5.08 3.16
CA ASP A 83 -10.64 4.31 3.69
C ASP A 83 -10.85 2.99 2.93
N LEU A 84 -10.87 3.05 1.60
CA LEU A 84 -11.03 1.89 0.73
C LEU A 84 -9.85 0.91 0.82
N ILE A 85 -8.61 1.41 0.84
CA ILE A 85 -7.40 0.60 1.05
C ILE A 85 -7.44 -0.10 2.42
N ALA A 86 -7.84 0.62 3.48
CA ALA A 86 -7.96 0.06 4.83
C ALA A 86 -9.00 -1.07 4.90
N GLN A 87 -10.02 -1.01 4.05
CA GLN A 87 -11.06 -2.03 3.88
C GLN A 87 -10.65 -3.17 2.93
N ASN A 88 -9.42 -3.17 2.41
CA ASN A 88 -8.91 -4.14 1.42
C ASN A 88 -9.67 -4.12 0.08
N ASP A 89 -10.12 -2.93 -0.34
CA ASP A 89 -10.84 -2.68 -1.61
C ASP A 89 -10.18 -1.50 -2.37
N PRO A 90 -8.91 -1.61 -2.79
CA PRO A 90 -8.17 -0.48 -3.37
C PRO A 90 -8.85 0.03 -4.66
N PRO A 91 -9.04 1.35 -4.81
CA PRO A 91 -9.66 1.95 -6.00
C PRO A 91 -8.67 2.08 -7.18
N ASP A 92 -8.14 0.94 -7.64
CA ASP A 92 -7.30 0.83 -8.83
C ASP A 92 -7.54 -0.54 -9.51
N ASN A 93 -7.55 -0.56 -10.84
CA ASN A 93 -7.78 -1.79 -11.62
C ASN A 93 -6.54 -2.71 -11.67
N CYS A 94 -5.36 -2.18 -11.35
CA CYS A 94 -4.09 -2.90 -11.33
C CYS A 94 -3.74 -3.48 -9.96
N GLY A 95 -4.38 -3.02 -8.88
CA GLY A 95 -4.15 -3.51 -7.53
C GLY A 95 -3.68 -2.44 -6.55
N LEU A 96 -3.23 -2.88 -5.36
CA LEU A 96 -2.82 -2.00 -4.27
C LEU A 96 -1.46 -1.35 -4.53
N ASP A 97 -0.49 -2.13 -5.00
CA ASP A 97 0.90 -1.80 -5.34
C ASP A 97 1.16 -0.41 -5.97
N ILE A 98 0.31 0.04 -6.89
CA ILE A 98 0.48 1.32 -7.60
C ILE A 98 -0.69 2.29 -7.39
N CYS A 99 -1.63 1.96 -6.50
CA CYS A 99 -2.86 2.72 -6.28
C CYS A 99 -2.61 4.20 -5.93
N LEU A 100 -1.51 4.49 -5.20
CA LEU A 100 -1.15 5.86 -4.79
C LEU A 100 0.08 6.44 -5.50
N ARG A 101 0.57 5.84 -6.59
CA ARG A 101 1.79 6.30 -7.29
C ARG A 101 1.72 7.75 -7.79
N ARG A 102 0.52 8.31 -7.91
CA ARG A 102 0.30 9.71 -8.29
C ARG A 102 0.79 10.70 -7.23
N LEU A 103 0.86 10.28 -5.96
CA LEU A 103 1.43 11.11 -4.90
C LEU A 103 2.87 11.50 -5.28
N ALA A 104 3.69 10.54 -5.69
CA ALA A 104 5.07 10.76 -6.10
C ALA A 104 5.19 11.82 -7.20
N GLN A 105 4.32 11.78 -8.21
CA GLN A 105 4.34 12.71 -9.34
C GLN A 105 3.85 14.12 -8.96
N ALA A 106 2.91 14.21 -8.01
CA ALA A 106 2.51 15.47 -7.41
C ALA A 106 3.62 16.08 -6.52
N ASP A 107 4.71 15.36 -6.27
CA ASP A 107 5.84 15.79 -5.44
C ASP A 107 5.37 16.25 -4.04
N TRP A 108 4.46 15.46 -3.45
CA TRP A 108 3.73 15.83 -2.24
C TRP A 108 4.64 16.20 -1.08
N ARG A 109 5.77 15.49 -0.92
CA ARG A 109 6.74 15.77 0.13
C ARG A 109 7.35 17.16 0.05
N ALA A 110 7.55 17.70 -1.15
CA ALA A 110 8.16 19.00 -1.33
C ALA A 110 7.13 20.14 -1.42
N LYS A 111 5.91 19.84 -1.89
CA LYS A 111 4.91 20.86 -2.26
C LYS A 111 3.72 20.95 -1.32
N TRP A 112 3.40 19.90 -0.58
CA TRP A 112 2.19 19.86 0.24
C TRP A 112 2.49 20.32 1.67
N PRO A 113 1.49 20.86 2.39
CA PRO A 113 1.64 21.23 3.79
C PRO A 113 2.09 20.06 4.67
N ASP A 114 2.95 20.33 5.66
CA ASP A 114 3.46 19.32 6.61
C ASP A 114 2.36 18.48 7.27
N ARG A 115 1.20 19.09 7.56
CA ARG A 115 0.05 18.38 8.15
C ARG A 115 -0.48 17.28 7.22
N GLU A 116 -0.54 17.56 5.91
CA GLU A 116 -1.01 16.60 4.90
C GLU A 116 0.03 15.49 4.76
N CYS A 117 1.31 15.86 4.71
CA CYS A 117 2.40 14.90 4.63
C CYS A 117 2.41 13.93 5.82
N ALA A 118 2.23 14.46 7.04
CA ALA A 118 2.22 13.67 8.26
C ALA A 118 1.06 12.66 8.31
N ILE A 119 -0.11 13.01 7.77
CA ILE A 119 -1.24 12.07 7.67
C ILE A 119 -0.93 10.93 6.71
N ILE A 120 -0.32 11.21 5.56
CA ILE A 120 0.08 10.19 4.58
C ILE A 120 1.10 9.23 5.21
N ASP A 121 2.12 9.75 5.88
CA ASP A 121 3.14 8.93 6.55
C ASP A 121 2.56 8.07 7.68
N ARG A 122 1.64 8.65 8.48
CA ARG A 122 0.94 7.90 9.53
C ARG A 122 0.03 6.83 8.93
N PHE A 123 -0.65 7.11 7.82
CA PHE A 123 -1.48 6.12 7.14
C PHE A 123 -0.65 4.92 6.70
N PHE A 124 0.51 5.12 6.07
CA PHE A 124 1.40 4.02 5.68
C PHE A 124 1.88 3.19 6.87
N ALA A 125 2.24 3.84 7.97
CA ALA A 125 2.63 3.15 9.20
C ALA A 125 1.50 2.29 9.77
N GLU A 126 0.29 2.84 9.91
CA GLU A 126 -0.84 2.11 10.48
C GLU A 126 -1.40 1.04 9.54
N LEU A 127 -1.33 1.27 8.23
CA LEU A 127 -1.66 0.25 7.22
C LEU A 127 -0.72 -0.95 7.37
N MET A 128 0.59 -0.73 7.47
CA MET A 128 1.56 -1.80 7.69
C MET A 128 1.22 -2.59 8.97
N ARG A 129 0.93 -1.91 10.09
CA ARG A 129 0.57 -2.60 11.34
C ARG A 129 -0.68 -3.47 11.21
N ASP A 130 -1.73 -2.99 10.55
CA ASP A 130 -2.96 -3.76 10.32
C ASP A 130 -2.71 -4.96 9.39
N CYS A 131 -1.92 -4.76 8.34
CA CYS A 131 -1.58 -5.81 7.38
C CYS A 131 -0.79 -6.97 8.00
N LEU A 132 0.10 -6.70 8.95
CA LEU A 132 0.92 -7.74 9.60
C LEU A 132 0.14 -8.71 10.50
N GLU A 133 -1.12 -8.39 10.82
CA GLU A 133 -2.02 -9.29 11.54
C GLU A 133 -2.77 -10.24 10.60
N ARG A 134 -2.70 -10.03 9.28
CA ARG A 134 -3.46 -10.78 8.27
C ARG A 134 -2.71 -12.05 7.87
N THR A 135 -2.80 -13.07 8.71
CA THR A 135 -2.13 -14.36 8.49
C THR A 135 -3.02 -15.43 7.85
N ASP A 136 -4.17 -15.04 7.30
CA ASP A 136 -5.08 -15.98 6.64
C ASP A 136 -4.41 -16.64 5.44
N LEU A 137 -4.66 -17.94 5.26
CA LEU A 137 -4.04 -18.73 4.20
C LEU A 137 -5.04 -19.08 3.10
N VAL A 138 -4.57 -18.99 1.86
CA VAL A 138 -5.26 -19.45 0.65
C VAL A 138 -4.46 -20.56 -0.02
N ARG A 139 -5.16 -21.51 -0.64
CA ARG A 139 -4.54 -22.64 -1.34
C ARG A 139 -4.28 -22.30 -2.79
N TRP A 140 -3.01 -22.25 -3.17
CA TRP A 140 -2.54 -22.14 -4.54
C TRP A 140 -2.16 -23.52 -5.09
N PRO A 141 -2.02 -23.68 -6.42
CA PRO A 141 -1.53 -24.93 -7.02
C PRO A 141 -0.18 -25.39 -6.46
N VAL A 142 0.66 -24.44 -6.05
CA VAL A 142 2.02 -24.68 -5.54
C VAL A 142 2.10 -24.84 -4.01
N GLY A 143 0.97 -24.72 -3.29
CA GLY A 143 0.94 -24.86 -1.83
C GLY A 143 0.07 -23.80 -1.14
N TRP A 144 0.18 -23.73 0.18
CA TRP A 144 -0.44 -22.67 0.96
C TRP A 144 0.38 -21.39 0.89
N ARG A 145 -0.29 -20.26 0.76
CA ARG A 145 0.28 -18.92 0.77
C ARG A 145 -0.63 -18.00 1.59
N LEU A 146 -0.07 -16.88 2.04
CA LEU A 146 -0.88 -15.83 2.65
C LEU A 146 -1.91 -15.32 1.63
N ALA A 147 -3.12 -15.07 2.11
CA ALA A 147 -4.20 -14.48 1.30
C ALA A 147 -3.95 -13.00 1.00
N PHE A 148 -3.15 -12.33 1.83
CA PHE A 148 -2.75 -10.94 1.67
C PHE A 148 -1.23 -10.87 1.50
N ASP A 149 -0.78 -10.11 0.50
CA ASP A 149 0.63 -9.91 0.22
C ASP A 149 1.11 -8.55 0.74
N VAL A 150 2.04 -8.56 1.71
CA VAL A 150 2.64 -7.33 2.25
C VAL A 150 3.61 -6.71 1.24
N ALA A 151 4.06 -7.42 0.20
CA ALA A 151 4.80 -6.85 -0.93
C ALA A 151 4.04 -5.68 -1.57
N ASP A 152 2.72 -5.80 -1.70
CA ASP A 152 1.87 -4.78 -2.30
C ASP A 152 1.88 -3.49 -1.46
N VAL A 153 1.91 -3.61 -0.13
CA VAL A 153 2.01 -2.45 0.78
C VAL A 153 3.37 -1.78 0.67
N LEU A 154 4.46 -2.56 0.64
CA LEU A 154 5.81 -2.01 0.47
C LEU A 154 5.93 -1.29 -0.88
N THR A 155 5.41 -1.91 -1.94
CA THR A 155 5.41 -1.35 -3.30
C THR A 155 4.58 -0.08 -3.37
N LEU A 156 3.39 -0.07 -2.76
CA LEU A 156 2.55 1.12 -2.62
C LEU A 156 3.30 2.28 -1.97
N VAL A 157 3.96 2.02 -0.85
CA VAL A 157 4.73 3.04 -0.11
C VAL A 157 5.83 3.59 -1.00
N VAL A 158 6.62 2.72 -1.65
CA VAL A 158 7.74 3.17 -2.49
C VAL A 158 7.26 3.95 -3.71
N THR A 159 6.26 3.44 -4.45
CA THR A 159 5.75 4.11 -5.65
C THR A 159 5.03 5.43 -5.34
N ALA A 160 4.52 5.59 -4.12
CA ALA A 160 3.97 6.84 -3.61
C ALA A 160 5.03 7.82 -3.06
N HIS A 161 6.32 7.47 -3.08
CA HIS A 161 7.41 8.19 -2.40
C HIS A 161 7.21 8.32 -0.87
N GLY A 162 6.56 7.34 -0.26
CA GLY A 162 6.46 7.18 1.20
C GLY A 162 7.80 6.84 1.86
N ASP A 163 7.86 7.00 3.17
CA ASP A 163 9.08 6.71 3.95
C ASP A 163 9.17 5.20 4.22
N ILE A 164 9.91 4.50 3.35
CA ILE A 164 10.11 3.07 3.47
C ILE A 164 10.91 2.69 4.72
N ASP A 165 11.82 3.53 5.19
CA ASP A 165 12.61 3.23 6.39
C ASP A 165 11.72 3.22 7.63
N ASN A 166 10.80 4.19 7.72
CA ASN A 166 9.79 4.22 8.77
C ASN A 166 8.86 3.00 8.72
N VAL A 167 8.38 2.62 7.53
CA VAL A 167 7.50 1.45 7.37
C VAL A 167 8.22 0.14 7.74
N LEU A 168 9.48 -0.03 7.37
CA LEU A 168 10.28 -1.19 7.78
C LEU A 168 10.56 -1.19 9.29
N ALA A 169 10.78 -0.04 9.91
CA ALA A 169 10.92 0.08 11.36
C ALA A 169 9.62 -0.28 12.10
N VAL A 170 8.46 0.11 11.55
CA VAL A 170 7.14 -0.28 12.04
C VAL A 170 6.96 -1.80 12.02
N TRP A 171 7.35 -2.45 10.91
CA TRP A 171 7.31 -3.90 10.80
C TRP A 171 8.29 -4.56 11.78
N ASP A 172 9.51 -4.03 11.91
CA ASP A 172 10.48 -4.58 12.87
C ASP A 172 9.95 -4.56 14.30
N ALA A 173 9.28 -3.49 14.70
CA ALA A 173 8.71 -3.34 16.04
C ALA A 173 7.38 -4.09 16.24
N ALA A 174 6.76 -4.62 15.19
CA ALA A 174 5.49 -5.33 15.29
C ALA A 174 5.66 -6.67 16.03
N PRO A 175 4.62 -7.15 16.74
CA PRO A 175 4.70 -8.41 17.47
C PRO A 175 4.69 -9.64 16.55
N ASP A 176 5.31 -10.71 17.03
CA ASP A 176 5.25 -12.04 16.44
C ASP A 176 3.99 -12.80 16.94
N PRO A 177 3.46 -13.77 16.16
CA PRO A 177 4.07 -14.40 14.99
C PRO A 177 3.80 -13.69 13.66
N GLY A 178 2.83 -12.76 13.59
CA GLY A 178 2.40 -12.14 12.33
C GLY A 178 3.54 -11.50 11.54
N ALA A 179 4.33 -10.65 12.21
CA ALA A 179 5.48 -9.99 11.60
C ALA A 179 6.49 -10.98 11.00
N ALA A 180 6.86 -12.03 11.74
CA ALA A 180 7.76 -13.09 11.25
C ALA A 180 7.17 -13.94 10.13
N ILE A 181 5.86 -14.23 10.15
CA ILE A 181 5.16 -14.96 9.08
C ILE A 181 5.26 -14.20 7.76
N HIS A 182 4.99 -12.88 7.77
CA HIS A 182 5.14 -12.07 6.58
C HIS A 182 6.61 -12.00 6.15
N MET A 183 7.57 -11.93 7.08
CA MET A 183 9.00 -11.93 6.72
C MET A 183 9.34 -13.22 5.98
N ALA A 184 8.92 -14.37 6.51
CA ALA A 184 9.14 -15.67 5.87
C ALA A 184 8.50 -15.73 4.48
N ALA A 185 7.25 -15.28 4.33
CA ALA A 185 6.53 -15.31 3.06
C ALA A 185 7.21 -14.53 1.94
N LEU A 186 7.93 -13.46 2.27
CA LEU A 186 8.55 -12.54 1.31
C LEU A 186 10.01 -12.86 0.99
N ARG A 187 10.62 -13.84 1.66
CA ARG A 187 12.05 -14.18 1.44
C ARG A 187 12.31 -14.84 0.08
N ASP A 188 11.35 -15.58 -0.45
CA ASP A 188 11.45 -16.20 -1.79
C ASP A 188 11.57 -15.15 -2.90
N ASP A 189 11.07 -13.94 -2.66
CA ASP A 189 11.14 -12.81 -3.60
C ASP A 189 12.43 -12.00 -3.46
N VAL A 190 13.35 -12.38 -2.56
CA VAL A 190 14.66 -11.73 -2.42
C VAL A 190 15.68 -12.41 -3.32
N LEU A 191 16.21 -11.65 -4.29
CA LEU A 191 17.19 -12.13 -5.25
C LEU A 191 18.61 -11.78 -4.84
N HIS A 192 19.51 -12.75 -5.02
CA HIS A 192 20.95 -12.60 -4.90
C HIS A 192 21.57 -12.53 -6.30
N HIS A 193 21.85 -11.32 -6.79
CA HIS A 193 22.57 -11.15 -8.05
C HIS A 193 23.97 -10.60 -7.77
N THR A 194 24.99 -11.42 -8.07
CA THR A 194 26.41 -11.17 -7.77
C THR A 194 26.67 -10.87 -6.29
N ALA A 195 26.68 -9.59 -5.92
CA ALA A 195 26.90 -9.08 -4.57
C ALA A 195 25.73 -8.23 -4.03
N ARG A 196 24.64 -8.09 -4.81
CA ARG A 196 23.45 -7.30 -4.46
C ARG A 196 22.35 -8.22 -3.96
N ILE A 197 21.82 -7.91 -2.78
CA ILE A 197 20.62 -8.52 -2.20
C ILE A 197 19.52 -7.49 -2.35
N HIS A 198 18.47 -7.84 -3.08
CA HIS A 198 17.36 -6.92 -3.33
C HIS A 198 16.05 -7.67 -3.43
N PHE A 199 14.98 -7.01 -3.01
CA PHE A 199 13.62 -7.50 -3.18
C PHE A 199 13.20 -7.36 -4.64
N HIS A 200 12.68 -8.43 -5.23
CA HIS A 200 12.23 -8.45 -6.61
C HIS A 200 10.74 -8.11 -6.69
N SER A 201 10.45 -7.01 -7.37
CA SER A 201 9.09 -6.60 -7.73
C SER A 201 9.14 -5.86 -9.06
N PRO A 202 8.23 -6.14 -10.03
CA PRO A 202 8.19 -5.44 -11.31
C PRO A 202 8.12 -3.91 -11.20
N TYR A 203 7.47 -3.41 -10.14
CA TYR A 203 7.29 -1.97 -9.93
C TYR A 203 8.45 -1.30 -9.18
N LEU A 204 9.40 -2.08 -8.66
CA LEU A 204 10.56 -1.57 -7.94
C LEU A 204 11.84 -1.57 -8.78
N GLU A 205 11.76 -1.94 -10.06
CA GLU A 205 12.91 -1.88 -10.99
C GLU A 205 13.50 -0.46 -11.10
N GLU A 206 12.63 0.56 -11.05
CA GLU A 206 13.01 1.98 -11.05
C GLU A 206 13.41 2.52 -9.67
N PHE A 207 13.28 1.70 -8.61
CA PHE A 207 13.56 2.07 -7.22
C PHE A 207 14.61 1.14 -6.58
N PRO A 208 15.83 1.05 -7.14
CA PRO A 208 16.83 0.07 -6.71
C PRO A 208 17.25 0.23 -5.25
N GLU A 209 17.32 1.46 -4.73
CA GLU A 209 17.68 1.72 -3.33
C GLU A 209 16.62 1.19 -2.36
N ALA A 210 15.33 1.35 -2.70
CA ALA A 210 14.24 0.84 -1.88
C ALA A 210 14.18 -0.69 -1.93
N ALA A 211 14.35 -1.28 -3.12
CA ALA A 211 14.45 -2.73 -3.28
C ALA A 211 15.61 -3.32 -2.45
N ASP A 212 16.75 -2.64 -2.40
CA ASP A 212 17.92 -3.05 -1.61
C ASP A 212 17.63 -2.97 -0.10
N LYS A 213 16.98 -1.90 0.35
CA LYS A 213 16.56 -1.76 1.75
C LYS A 213 15.61 -2.87 2.19
N ILE A 214 14.61 -3.18 1.38
CA ILE A 214 13.65 -4.26 1.68
C ILE A 214 14.36 -5.62 1.68
N GLY A 215 15.19 -5.90 0.67
CA GLY A 215 15.96 -7.15 0.61
C GLY A 215 16.91 -7.33 1.79
N ALA A 216 17.63 -6.27 2.16
CA ALA A 216 18.51 -6.27 3.33
C ALA A 216 17.75 -6.46 4.64
N PHE A 217 16.56 -5.85 4.78
CA PHE A 217 15.69 -6.04 5.93
C PHE A 217 15.21 -7.49 6.10
N LEU A 218 14.82 -8.14 5.00
CA LEU A 218 14.35 -9.53 5.01
C LEU A 218 15.49 -10.54 5.23
N MET A 219 16.72 -10.21 4.83
CA MET A 219 17.87 -11.12 4.89
C MET A 219 18.88 -10.81 6.01
N ARG A 220 18.62 -9.82 6.87
CA ARG A 220 19.52 -9.50 7.99
C ARG A 220 19.60 -10.64 9.02
N PRO A 221 20.70 -10.75 9.79
CA PRO A 221 20.92 -11.86 10.70
C PRO A 221 19.83 -12.07 11.76
N GLN A 222 19.10 -11.02 12.12
CA GLN A 222 18.04 -11.06 13.13
C GLN A 222 16.74 -11.68 12.61
N THR A 223 16.54 -11.75 11.29
CA THR A 223 15.28 -12.25 10.71
C THR A 223 15.14 -13.76 10.86
N MET A 224 16.24 -14.52 10.67
CA MET A 224 16.19 -15.99 10.78
C MET A 224 15.78 -16.48 12.19
N PRO A 225 16.43 -16.04 13.29
CA PRO A 225 16.01 -16.44 14.64
C PRO A 225 14.58 -16.04 14.97
N ARG A 226 14.08 -14.95 14.38
CA ARG A 226 12.71 -14.48 14.57
C ARG A 226 11.69 -15.39 13.89
N ILE A 227 11.98 -15.84 12.66
CA ILE A 227 11.18 -16.84 11.94
C ILE A 227 11.18 -18.18 12.69
N GLU A 228 12.35 -18.63 13.15
CA GLU A 228 12.49 -19.85 13.96
C GLU A 228 11.68 -19.78 15.27
N ALA A 229 11.74 -18.65 15.98
CA ALA A 229 10.94 -18.47 17.20
C ALA A 229 9.43 -18.51 16.88
N ALA A 230 9.00 -17.85 15.81
CA ALA A 230 7.61 -17.83 15.39
C ALA A 230 7.06 -19.21 15.02
N PHE A 231 7.90 -20.12 14.49
CA PHE A 231 7.53 -21.51 14.20
C PHE A 231 6.96 -22.21 15.44
N PHE A 232 7.55 -21.97 16.61
CA PHE A 232 7.09 -22.53 17.88
C PHE A 232 5.92 -21.79 18.52
N MET A 233 5.60 -20.57 18.03
CA MET A 233 4.46 -19.78 18.51
C MET A 233 3.15 -20.14 17.82
N VAL A 234 3.22 -20.67 16.60
CA VAL A 234 2.04 -21.05 15.81
C VAL A 234 1.69 -22.53 15.98
N THR A 235 0.40 -22.84 15.98
CA THR A 235 -0.11 -24.22 16.05
C THR A 235 -0.66 -24.74 14.72
N ASP A 236 -0.86 -23.85 13.74
CA ASP A 236 -1.33 -24.26 12.41
C ASP A 236 -0.16 -24.89 11.62
N PRO A 237 -0.25 -26.18 11.25
CA PRO A 237 0.83 -26.86 10.53
C PRO A 237 1.13 -26.22 9.16
N ARG A 238 0.15 -25.51 8.57
CA ARG A 238 0.34 -24.81 7.29
C ARG A 238 1.22 -23.57 7.44
N LEU A 239 1.05 -22.82 8.53
CA LEU A 239 1.91 -21.68 8.88
C LEU A 239 3.30 -22.17 9.31
N GLN A 240 3.38 -23.28 10.05
CA GLN A 240 4.66 -23.92 10.38
C GLN A 240 5.43 -24.32 9.12
N GLN A 241 4.76 -24.88 8.11
CA GLN A 241 5.40 -25.21 6.84
C GLN A 241 5.95 -23.95 6.15
N LEU A 242 5.15 -22.88 6.06
CA LEU A 242 5.59 -21.60 5.46
C LEU A 242 6.83 -21.03 6.17
N LEU A 243 6.85 -21.07 7.51
CA LEU A 243 7.99 -20.60 8.30
C LEU A 243 9.22 -21.51 8.10
N SER A 244 9.02 -22.83 8.01
CA SER A 244 10.09 -23.80 7.80
C SER A 244 10.70 -23.71 6.40
N ASP A 245 9.90 -23.41 5.37
CA ASP A 245 10.39 -23.28 3.99
C ASP A 245 11.31 -22.07 3.82
N ALA A 246 11.17 -21.07 4.70
CA ALA A 246 11.94 -19.82 4.66
C ALA A 246 13.27 -19.85 5.45
N ILE A 247 13.62 -20.98 6.07
CA ILE A 247 14.87 -21.17 6.84
C ILE A 247 15.90 -21.95 6.03
#